data_AF-A0A5C7LW01-F1
#
_entry.id   AF-A0A5C7LW01-F1
#
_cell.length_a   1.000
_cell.length_b   1.000
_cell.length_c   1.000
_cell.angle_alpha   90.00
_cell.angle_beta   90.00
_cell.angle_gamma   90.00
#
_symmetry.space_group_name_H-M   'P 1'
#
loop_
_entity.id
_entity.type
_entity.pdbx_description
1 polymer ?
#
loop_
_entity_poly.entity_id
_entity_poly.type
_entity_poly.pdbx_seq_one_letter_code
_entity_poly.pdbx_strand_id
1 'polypeptide(L)'
;MAKVWRGFGFEPTLSFLGTESERKELRLEEHGEVVTLDPSFGARRAVRDWRVTWGLFYAASLFPVDICMTHGIDQIPLSRYFDSLFLCPDKYVVGLADAYGSDSIFPSSHHVAVGELFKSELEVENRWEDEITKVEKYGEEHKSEFSLPFFDQRTFWGLDEIRSSSLLLRSPSADLKQGIFHSVLRQNRLDRGTSLHYDPRRLLEGGYSEIHCPRPILPHTRYIETLLSGINYAPNK
;
A
#
# COMPACT_ATOMS: atom_id res chain seq x y z
N MET A 1 -11.36 7.45 5.62
CA MET A 1 -10.55 6.88 4.51
C MET A 1 -11.40 6.17 3.48
N ALA A 2 -12.11 5.11 3.84
CA ALA A 2 -12.95 4.38 2.89
C ALA A 2 -13.93 5.26 2.08
N LYS A 3 -14.59 6.22 2.74
CA LYS A 3 -15.48 7.19 2.08
C LYS A 3 -14.79 8.00 0.97
N VAL A 4 -13.51 8.35 1.15
CA VAL A 4 -12.74 9.14 0.18
C VAL A 4 -12.44 8.29 -1.06
N TRP A 5 -11.96 7.06 -0.86
CA TRP A 5 -11.72 6.10 -1.94
C TRP A 5 -12.97 5.80 -2.76
N ARG A 6 -14.11 5.58 -2.09
CA ARG A 6 -15.42 5.43 -2.77
C ARG A 6 -15.83 6.66 -3.57
N GLY A 7 -15.49 7.86 -3.09
CA GLY A 7 -15.70 9.10 -3.84
C GLY A 7 -14.97 9.13 -5.18
N PHE A 8 -13.86 8.39 -5.31
CA PHE A 8 -13.11 8.21 -6.55
C PHE A 8 -13.52 6.96 -7.35
N GLY A 9 -14.54 6.22 -6.91
CA GLY A 9 -15.04 5.01 -7.59
C GLY A 9 -14.28 3.72 -7.24
N PHE A 10 -13.45 3.73 -6.20
CA PHE A 10 -12.77 2.54 -5.70
C PHE A 10 -13.53 1.90 -4.54
N GLU A 11 -13.61 0.57 -4.51
CA GLU A 11 -14.12 -0.15 -3.34
C GLU A 11 -12.95 -0.51 -2.41
N PRO A 12 -12.86 0.07 -1.20
CA PRO A 12 -11.75 -0.18 -0.29
C PRO A 12 -11.96 -1.49 0.49
N THR A 13 -10.97 -2.38 0.41
CA THR A 13 -10.86 -3.57 1.25
C THR A 13 -9.76 -3.38 2.29
N LEU A 14 -10.07 -3.60 3.56
CA LEU A 14 -9.13 -3.50 4.67
C LEU A 14 -8.46 -4.85 4.94
N SER A 15 -7.14 -4.92 4.81
CA SER A 15 -6.35 -6.03 5.36
C SER A 15 -6.07 -5.78 6.84
N PHE A 16 -6.60 -6.66 7.71
CA PHE A 16 -6.55 -6.50 9.16
C PHE A 16 -5.82 -7.68 9.81
N LEU A 17 -4.63 -7.43 10.33
CA LEU A 17 -3.89 -8.41 11.14
C LEU A 17 -4.37 -8.34 12.59
N GLY A 18 -5.22 -9.29 12.98
CA GLY A 18 -5.85 -9.29 14.29
C GLY A 18 -6.86 -10.42 14.46
N THR A 19 -7.40 -10.54 15.65
CA THR A 19 -8.43 -11.53 15.96
C THR A 19 -9.80 -11.04 15.51
N GLU A 20 -10.73 -11.98 15.31
CA GLU A 20 -12.12 -11.67 15.01
C GLU A 20 -12.80 -10.83 16.12
N SER A 21 -12.39 -11.05 17.38
CA SER A 21 -12.86 -10.25 18.51
C SER A 21 -12.41 -8.79 18.42
N GLU A 22 -11.12 -8.54 18.14
CA GLU A 22 -10.58 -7.19 17.97
C GLU A 22 -11.23 -6.48 16.76
N ARG A 23 -11.44 -7.20 15.66
CA ARG A 23 -12.16 -6.68 14.48
C ARG A 23 -13.55 -6.16 14.83
N LYS A 24 -14.34 -6.95 15.57
CA LYS A 24 -15.70 -6.58 15.99
C LYS A 24 -15.72 -5.42 16.98
N GLU A 25 -14.79 -5.40 17.92
CA GLU A 25 -14.65 -4.29 18.88
C GLU A 25 -14.36 -2.97 18.18
N LEU A 26 -13.51 -3.00 17.15
CA LEU A 26 -13.15 -1.85 16.33
C LEU A 26 -14.21 -1.48 15.28
N ARG A 27 -15.26 -2.30 15.11
CA ARG A 27 -16.36 -2.11 14.15
C ARG A 27 -15.85 -1.88 12.71
N LEU A 28 -14.83 -2.62 12.31
CA LEU A 28 -14.13 -2.38 11.03
C LEU A 28 -15.03 -2.58 9.80
N GLU A 29 -16.08 -3.37 9.92
CA GLU A 29 -17.09 -3.62 8.87
C GLU A 29 -17.82 -2.35 8.44
N GLU A 30 -17.87 -1.32 9.29
CA GLU A 30 -18.47 -0.02 8.95
C GLU A 30 -17.64 0.76 7.94
N HIS A 31 -16.42 0.31 7.67
CA HIS A 31 -15.51 0.95 6.74
C HIS A 31 -15.44 0.22 5.38
N GLY A 32 -15.90 -1.02 5.27
CA GLY A 32 -15.93 -1.76 4.00
C GLY A 32 -15.69 -3.24 4.21
N GLU A 33 -15.28 -3.90 3.14
CA GLU A 33 -14.84 -5.29 3.22
C GLU A 33 -13.58 -5.40 4.09
N VAL A 34 -13.49 -6.45 4.90
CA VAL A 34 -12.35 -6.69 5.80
C VAL A 34 -11.84 -8.12 5.62
N VAL A 35 -10.59 -8.23 5.20
CA VAL A 35 -9.83 -9.48 5.19
C VAL A 35 -9.11 -9.60 6.53
N THR A 36 -9.59 -10.51 7.39
CA THR A 36 -8.96 -10.79 8.69
C THR A 36 -7.81 -11.77 8.50
N LEU A 37 -6.61 -11.38 8.93
CA LEU A 37 -5.40 -12.20 8.92
C LEU A 37 -5.07 -12.62 10.35
N ASP A 38 -4.92 -13.92 10.57
CA ASP A 38 -4.67 -14.47 11.90
C ASP A 38 -3.26 -14.05 12.39
N PRO A 39 -3.16 -13.34 13.53
CA PRO A 39 -1.89 -12.87 14.08
C PRO A 39 -1.10 -13.97 14.82
N SER A 40 -1.67 -15.17 14.99
CA SER A 40 -1.04 -16.29 15.70
C SER A 40 0.03 -17.00 14.88
N PHE A 41 0.05 -16.82 13.57
CA PHE A 41 1.09 -17.38 12.69
C PHE A 41 2.34 -16.49 12.66
N GLY A 42 3.52 -17.11 12.82
CA GLY A 42 4.84 -16.46 12.80
C GLY A 42 5.33 -15.89 14.14
N ALA A 43 6.59 -15.48 14.21
CA ALA A 43 7.19 -14.96 15.45
C ALA A 43 6.68 -13.55 15.85
N ARG A 44 6.89 -13.22 17.13
CA ARG A 44 6.13 -12.24 17.92
C ARG A 44 6.01 -10.81 17.37
N ARG A 45 4.83 -10.24 17.67
CA ARG A 45 4.35 -8.85 17.52
C ARG A 45 5.40 -7.81 17.96
N ALA A 46 6.16 -7.27 17.02
CA ALA A 46 6.95 -6.05 17.20
C ALA A 46 6.07 -4.82 16.94
N VAL A 47 6.50 -3.65 17.43
CA VAL A 47 5.89 -2.33 17.07
C VAL A 47 5.93 -2.07 15.55
N ARG A 48 6.74 -2.84 14.83
CA ARG A 48 6.97 -2.79 13.39
C ARG A 48 6.80 -4.19 12.80
N ASP A 49 5.55 -4.60 12.66
CA ASP A 49 5.19 -5.94 12.20
C ASP A 49 5.07 -5.97 10.67
N TRP A 50 6.03 -6.59 10.00
CA TRP A 50 6.06 -6.71 8.54
C TRP A 50 4.85 -7.47 7.98
N ARG A 51 4.19 -8.30 8.80
CA ARG A 51 2.99 -9.04 8.39
C ARG A 51 1.83 -8.11 8.06
N VAL A 52 1.80 -6.92 8.67
CA VAL A 52 0.77 -5.91 8.40
C VAL A 52 0.88 -5.40 6.97
N THR A 53 2.09 -5.15 6.50
CA THR A 53 2.33 -4.63 5.15
C THR A 53 2.35 -5.75 4.11
N TRP A 54 2.90 -6.93 4.42
CA TRP A 54 2.78 -8.11 3.56
C TRP A 54 1.33 -8.57 3.39
N GLY A 55 0.50 -8.38 4.42
CA GLY A 55 -0.93 -8.65 4.38
C GLY A 55 -1.68 -7.87 3.30
N LEU A 56 -1.14 -6.76 2.79
CA LEU A 56 -1.70 -6.05 1.64
C LEU A 56 -1.60 -6.88 0.36
N PHE A 57 -0.43 -7.47 0.10
CA PHE A 57 -0.20 -8.35 -1.06
C PHE A 57 -1.03 -9.62 -0.96
N TYR A 58 -1.06 -10.24 0.22
CA TYR A 58 -1.88 -11.43 0.44
C TYR A 58 -3.36 -11.13 0.21
N ALA A 59 -3.89 -10.05 0.79
CA ALA A 59 -5.29 -9.67 0.60
C ALA A 59 -5.62 -9.41 -0.88
N ALA A 60 -4.77 -8.68 -1.61
CA ALA A 60 -4.96 -8.44 -3.05
C ALA A 60 -5.01 -9.73 -3.86
N SER A 61 -4.20 -10.74 -3.49
CA SER A 61 -4.17 -12.04 -4.18
C SER A 61 -5.47 -12.86 -4.07
N LEU A 62 -6.37 -12.49 -3.15
CA LEU A 62 -7.67 -13.15 -2.95
C LEU A 62 -8.74 -12.72 -3.97
N PHE A 63 -8.46 -11.69 -4.78
CA PHE A 63 -9.38 -11.11 -5.76
C PHE A 63 -8.86 -11.35 -7.19
N PRO A 64 -8.85 -12.60 -7.69
CA PRO A 64 -8.07 -12.98 -8.87
C PRO A 64 -8.47 -12.28 -10.17
N VAL A 65 -9.67 -11.70 -10.23
CA VAL A 65 -10.22 -11.02 -11.41
C VAL A 65 -10.24 -9.49 -11.28
N ASP A 66 -10.04 -8.96 -10.07
CA ASP A 66 -10.11 -7.53 -9.81
C ASP A 66 -8.74 -6.89 -9.99
N ILE A 67 -8.70 -5.65 -10.50
CA ILE A 67 -7.48 -4.84 -10.46
C ILE A 67 -7.38 -4.23 -9.07
N CYS A 68 -6.40 -4.67 -8.30
CA CYS A 68 -6.16 -4.23 -6.94
C CYS A 68 -5.05 -3.17 -6.89
N MET A 69 -5.13 -2.26 -5.91
CA MET A 69 -4.04 -1.36 -5.56
C MET A 69 -3.73 -1.46 -4.07
N THR A 70 -2.47 -1.71 -3.70
CA THR A 70 -2.05 -1.67 -2.29
C THR A 70 -1.87 -0.24 -1.82
N HIS A 71 -2.26 0.05 -0.58
CA HIS A 71 -2.17 1.40 -0.03
C HIS A 71 -2.09 1.40 1.49
N GLY A 72 -1.33 2.33 2.06
CA GLY A 72 -1.32 2.57 3.49
C GLY A 72 -2.63 3.22 3.95
N ILE A 73 -3.08 2.88 5.17
CA ILE A 73 -4.31 3.42 5.77
C ILE A 73 -4.26 4.92 6.03
N ASP A 74 -3.07 5.49 6.13
CA ASP A 74 -2.82 6.91 6.37
C ASP A 74 -2.43 7.67 5.10
N GLN A 75 -2.47 7.00 3.96
CA GLN A 75 -2.29 7.62 2.66
C GLN A 75 -3.67 7.82 2.03
N ILE A 76 -4.00 9.05 1.61
CA ILE A 76 -5.35 9.43 1.13
C ILE A 76 -5.24 10.07 -0.25
N PRO A 77 -6.03 9.62 -1.24
CA PRO A 77 -6.02 10.23 -2.56
C PRO A 77 -6.60 11.65 -2.49
N LEU A 78 -5.97 12.57 -3.21
CA LEU A 78 -6.40 13.97 -3.32
C LEU A 78 -6.96 14.30 -4.72
N SER A 79 -6.80 13.41 -5.68
CA SER A 79 -7.35 13.55 -7.03
C SER A 79 -7.36 12.20 -7.78
N ARG A 80 -7.72 12.25 -9.06
CA ARG A 80 -7.86 11.09 -9.96
C ARG A 80 -6.54 10.63 -10.59
N TYR A 81 -5.38 10.98 -10.03
CA TYR A 81 -4.08 10.47 -10.50
C TYR A 81 -4.07 8.94 -10.61
N PHE A 82 -4.75 8.26 -9.69
CA PHE A 82 -4.81 6.82 -9.62
C PHE A 82 -5.62 6.16 -10.73
N ASP A 83 -6.56 6.86 -11.38
CA ASP A 83 -7.41 6.28 -12.44
C ASP A 83 -6.59 5.68 -13.59
N SER A 84 -5.51 6.37 -13.94
CA SER A 84 -4.62 5.92 -15.02
C SER A 84 -3.77 4.69 -14.65
N LEU A 85 -3.69 4.30 -13.37
CA LEU A 85 -2.99 3.07 -12.95
C LEU A 85 -3.73 1.80 -13.37
N PHE A 86 -5.03 1.89 -13.64
CA PHE A 86 -5.89 0.76 -13.97
C PHE A 86 -5.93 0.44 -15.48
N LEU A 87 -5.03 1.04 -16.27
CA LEU A 87 -5.02 0.92 -17.73
C LEU A 87 -4.21 -0.27 -18.28
N CYS A 88 -3.49 -1.01 -17.42
CA CYS A 88 -2.60 -2.11 -17.83
C CYS A 88 -2.96 -3.41 -17.09
N PRO A 89 -4.07 -4.08 -17.45
CA PRO A 89 -4.56 -5.26 -16.72
C PRO A 89 -3.64 -6.48 -16.81
N ASP A 90 -2.72 -6.50 -17.78
CA ASP A 90 -1.75 -7.56 -18.05
C ASP A 90 -0.39 -7.33 -17.38
N LYS A 91 -0.22 -6.22 -16.67
CA LYS A 91 1.06 -5.83 -16.07
C LYS A 91 0.95 -5.73 -14.56
N TYR A 92 2.09 -5.97 -13.90
CA TYR A 92 2.30 -5.63 -12.51
C TYR A 92 3.03 -4.28 -12.44
N VAL A 93 2.41 -3.26 -11.87
CA VAL A 93 2.95 -1.89 -11.80
C VAL A 93 3.28 -1.53 -10.36
N VAL A 94 4.43 -0.89 -10.16
CA VAL A 94 4.78 -0.26 -8.87
C VAL A 94 4.81 1.26 -9.07
N GLY A 95 3.77 1.94 -8.60
CA GLY A 95 3.60 3.39 -8.84
C GLY A 95 4.65 4.28 -8.19
N LEU A 96 5.31 3.81 -7.13
CA LEU A 96 6.36 4.54 -6.39
C LEU A 96 7.69 3.79 -6.40
N ALA A 97 8.05 3.17 -7.53
CA ALA A 97 9.29 2.40 -7.66
C ALA A 97 10.58 3.19 -7.31
N ASP A 98 10.55 4.53 -7.42
CA ASP A 98 11.66 5.43 -7.10
C ASP A 98 11.63 6.03 -5.69
N ALA A 99 10.72 5.60 -4.81
CA ALA A 99 10.50 6.22 -3.49
C ALA A 99 11.78 6.32 -2.65
N TYR A 100 12.66 5.32 -2.78
CA TYR A 100 13.91 5.22 -2.02
C TYR A 100 15.14 5.74 -2.76
N GLY A 101 14.98 6.26 -3.99
CA GLY A 101 16.11 6.62 -4.85
C GLY A 101 16.98 5.40 -5.20
N SER A 102 16.37 4.22 -5.18
CA SER A 102 16.97 2.92 -5.50
C SER A 102 16.11 2.25 -6.55
N ASP A 103 16.75 1.53 -7.47
CA ASP A 103 16.08 0.74 -8.51
C ASP A 103 15.85 -0.72 -8.07
N SER A 104 16.21 -1.07 -6.83
CA SER A 104 16.23 -2.46 -6.36
C SER A 104 15.29 -2.77 -5.20
N ILE A 105 14.71 -1.75 -4.56
CA ILE A 105 13.78 -1.91 -3.44
C ILE A 105 12.61 -0.95 -3.62
N PHE A 106 11.41 -1.49 -3.54
CA PHE A 106 10.15 -0.81 -3.78
C PHE A 106 9.31 -0.74 -2.50
N PRO A 107 8.54 0.35 -2.29
CA PRO A 107 7.68 0.47 -1.13
C PRO A 107 6.46 -0.44 -1.25
N SER A 108 5.95 -1.01 -0.15
CA SER A 108 4.81 -1.94 -0.20
C SER A 108 3.46 -1.32 -0.58
N SER A 109 3.40 0.00 -0.70
CA SER A 109 2.24 0.76 -1.18
C SER A 109 2.34 1.03 -2.68
N HIS A 110 1.20 1.29 -3.33
CA HIS A 110 1.11 1.66 -4.74
C HIS A 110 1.49 0.54 -5.72
N HIS A 111 1.37 -0.72 -5.30
CA HIS A 111 1.42 -1.85 -6.22
C HIS A 111 0.04 -1.98 -6.87
N VAL A 112 -0.02 -2.06 -8.20
CA VAL A 112 -1.26 -2.17 -8.99
C VAL A 112 -1.14 -3.33 -9.97
N ALA A 113 -2.06 -4.28 -9.88
CA ALA A 113 -2.15 -5.42 -10.79
C ALA A 113 -3.51 -6.10 -10.63
N VAL A 114 -3.87 -6.99 -11.57
CA VAL A 114 -4.94 -7.95 -11.32
C VAL A 114 -4.54 -8.87 -10.15
N GLY A 115 -5.48 -9.25 -9.27
CA GLY A 115 -5.17 -10.06 -8.07
C GLY A 115 -4.42 -11.37 -8.37
N GLU A 116 -4.70 -12.02 -9.51
CA GLU A 116 -3.95 -13.22 -9.93
C GLU A 116 -2.46 -12.92 -10.15
N LEU A 117 -2.09 -11.72 -10.61
CA LEU A 117 -0.69 -11.31 -10.74
C LEU A 117 -0.03 -11.07 -9.39
N PHE A 118 -0.74 -10.59 -8.37
CA PHE A 118 -0.20 -10.57 -7.00
C PHE A 118 0.16 -11.98 -6.56
N LYS A 119 -0.69 -12.96 -6.87
CA LYS A 119 -0.45 -14.35 -6.52
C LYS A 119 0.73 -14.96 -7.28
N SER A 120 0.76 -14.82 -8.60
CA SER A 120 1.78 -15.45 -9.44
C SER A 120 3.13 -14.77 -9.33
N GLU A 121 3.18 -13.43 -9.41
CA GLU A 121 4.44 -12.68 -9.45
C GLU A 121 5.11 -12.55 -8.08
N LEU A 122 4.32 -12.51 -7.00
CA LEU A 122 4.87 -12.50 -5.63
C LEU A 122 4.91 -13.89 -5.00
N GLU A 123 4.57 -14.93 -5.78
CA GLU A 123 4.52 -16.31 -5.33
C GLU A 123 3.76 -16.41 -3.99
N VAL A 124 2.49 -16.00 -3.93
CA VAL A 124 1.68 -16.00 -2.69
C VAL A 124 0.98 -17.33 -2.49
N GLU A 125 1.03 -17.89 -1.28
CA GLU A 125 0.33 -19.13 -0.91
C GLU A 125 -1.18 -18.94 -0.82
N ASN A 126 -1.91 -20.04 -0.96
CA ASN A 126 -3.37 -20.06 -0.76
C ASN A 126 -3.80 -19.88 0.70
N ARG A 127 -2.92 -20.18 1.65
CA ARG A 127 -3.20 -20.12 3.08
C ARG A 127 -2.25 -19.15 3.75
N TRP A 128 -2.81 -18.29 4.59
CA TRP A 128 -2.05 -17.28 5.34
C TRP A 128 -0.94 -17.89 6.21
N GLU A 129 -1.21 -19.01 6.87
CA GLU A 129 -0.23 -19.75 7.66
C GLU A 129 0.99 -20.19 6.84
N ASP A 130 0.75 -20.77 5.67
CA ASP A 130 1.80 -21.23 4.76
C ASP A 130 2.58 -20.03 4.20
N GLU A 131 1.88 -18.93 3.90
CA GLU A 131 2.51 -17.69 3.43
C GLU A 131 3.44 -17.09 4.48
N ILE A 132 3.00 -16.98 5.73
CA ILE A 132 3.83 -16.43 6.81
C ILE A 132 5.06 -17.29 7.05
N THR A 133 4.89 -18.61 7.09
CA THR A 133 6.01 -19.55 7.29
C THR A 133 7.06 -19.40 6.19
N LYS A 134 6.61 -19.25 4.94
CA LYS A 134 7.49 -19.04 3.79
C LYS A 134 8.23 -17.70 3.84
N VAL A 135 7.52 -16.60 4.10
CA VAL A 135 8.14 -15.26 4.13
C VAL A 135 9.12 -15.13 5.30
N GLU A 136 8.75 -15.66 6.47
CA GLU A 136 9.61 -15.66 7.66
C GLU A 136 10.90 -16.45 7.42
N LYS A 137 10.80 -17.63 6.80
CA LYS A 137 11.97 -18.40 6.38
C LYS A 137 12.86 -17.61 5.41
N TYR A 138 12.28 -16.94 4.43
CA TYR A 138 13.04 -16.06 3.53
C TYR A 138 13.79 -14.97 4.33
N GLY A 139 13.11 -14.31 5.27
CA GLY A 139 13.72 -13.28 6.11
C GLY A 139 14.90 -13.78 6.95
N GLU A 140 14.81 -15.00 7.48
CA GLU A 140 15.89 -15.66 8.20
C GLU A 140 17.12 -15.94 7.31
N GLU A 141 16.88 -16.39 6.07
CA GLU A 141 17.94 -16.72 5.10
C GLU A 141 18.59 -15.46 4.48
N HIS A 142 17.88 -14.32 4.44
CA HIS A 142 18.29 -13.10 3.74
C HIS A 142 18.52 -11.90 4.69
N LYS A 143 18.89 -12.13 5.95
CA LYS A 143 19.15 -11.06 6.94
C LYS A 143 20.14 -9.99 6.46
N SER A 144 21.10 -10.35 5.60
CA SER A 144 22.07 -9.42 5.04
C SER A 144 21.49 -8.43 4.02
N GLU A 145 20.27 -8.65 3.52
CA GLU A 145 19.62 -7.80 2.52
C GLU A 145 18.95 -6.55 3.12
N PHE A 146 18.87 -6.47 4.46
CA PHE A 146 18.36 -5.32 5.22
C PHE A 146 19.36 -4.16 5.16
N SER A 147 19.48 -3.58 3.96
CA SER A 147 20.52 -2.61 3.59
C SER A 147 20.12 -1.14 3.78
N LEU A 148 18.81 -0.85 3.87
CA LEU A 148 18.32 0.50 4.08
C LEU A 148 18.35 0.89 5.57
N PRO A 149 18.75 2.13 5.94
CA PRO A 149 18.93 2.53 7.35
C PRO A 149 17.69 2.41 8.23
N PHE A 150 16.50 2.36 7.63
CA PHE A 150 15.22 2.27 8.32
C PHE A 150 14.67 0.85 8.40
N PHE A 151 15.31 -0.12 7.73
CA PHE A 151 15.00 -1.55 7.87
C PHE A 151 15.64 -2.11 9.14
N ASP A 152 14.99 -3.10 9.75
CA ASP A 152 15.48 -3.71 11.00
C ASP A 152 15.42 -5.23 10.93
N GLN A 153 16.59 -5.84 10.71
CA GLN A 153 16.79 -7.29 10.65
C GLN A 153 16.35 -8.05 11.91
N ARG A 154 16.22 -7.39 13.06
CA ARG A 154 15.79 -8.04 14.32
C ARG A 154 14.27 -8.16 14.42
N THR A 155 13.55 -7.26 13.75
CA THR A 155 12.08 -7.25 13.73
C THR A 155 11.52 -7.62 12.37
N PHE A 156 12.40 -7.87 11.39
CA PHE A 156 12.07 -8.05 9.98
C PHE A 156 11.29 -6.88 9.38
N TRP A 157 11.40 -5.68 9.95
CA TRP A 157 10.81 -4.50 9.35
C TRP A 157 11.46 -4.17 8.01
N GLY A 158 10.65 -4.13 6.94
CA GLY A 158 11.11 -4.00 5.55
C GLY A 158 11.23 -5.33 4.79
N LEU A 159 10.99 -6.47 5.45
CA LEU A 159 11.04 -7.79 4.81
C LEU A 159 10.07 -7.91 3.63
N ASP A 160 8.90 -7.30 3.77
CA ASP A 160 7.87 -7.24 2.75
C ASP A 160 8.35 -6.52 1.49
N GLU A 161 9.08 -5.42 1.65
CA GLU A 161 9.65 -4.64 0.55
C GLU A 161 10.83 -5.37 -0.09
N ILE A 162 11.72 -5.97 0.71
CA ILE A 162 12.85 -6.76 0.22
C ILE A 162 12.35 -7.93 -0.63
N ARG A 163 11.45 -8.75 -0.08
CA ARG A 163 10.98 -9.97 -0.77
C ARG A 163 10.17 -9.61 -2.02
N SER A 164 9.23 -8.68 -1.93
CA SER A 164 8.43 -8.29 -3.10
C SER A 164 9.30 -7.71 -4.21
N SER A 165 10.32 -6.92 -3.86
CA SER A 165 11.25 -6.37 -4.86
C SER A 165 12.11 -7.45 -5.52
N SER A 166 12.63 -8.41 -4.74
CA SER A 166 13.45 -9.50 -5.31
C SER A 166 12.66 -10.39 -6.27
N LEU A 167 11.37 -10.58 -6.01
CA LEU A 167 10.42 -11.27 -6.88
C LEU A 167 10.06 -10.46 -8.13
N LEU A 168 9.74 -9.18 -7.97
CA LEU A 168 9.33 -8.34 -9.09
C LEU A 168 10.49 -8.03 -10.05
N LEU A 169 11.73 -7.91 -9.56
CA LEU A 169 12.91 -7.69 -10.42
C LEU A 169 13.18 -8.86 -11.38
N ARG A 170 12.67 -10.06 -11.08
CA ARG A 170 12.76 -11.25 -11.93
C ARG A 170 11.46 -11.56 -12.69
N SER A 171 10.40 -10.78 -12.45
CA SER A 171 9.10 -10.96 -13.07
C SER A 171 9.10 -10.46 -14.51
N PRO A 172 8.62 -11.26 -15.48
CA PRO A 172 8.46 -10.80 -16.87
C PRO A 172 7.26 -9.86 -17.04
N SER A 173 6.29 -9.90 -16.12
CA SER A 173 5.06 -9.10 -16.15
C SER A 173 5.22 -7.76 -15.41
N ALA A 174 6.32 -7.59 -14.66
CA ALA A 174 6.57 -6.39 -13.88
C ALA A 174 7.06 -5.23 -14.76
N ASP A 175 6.29 -4.16 -14.78
CA ASP A 175 6.67 -2.88 -15.38
C ASP A 175 7.24 -1.95 -14.31
N LEU A 176 8.54 -2.13 -14.06
CA LEU A 176 9.28 -1.42 -13.00
C LEU A 176 9.93 -0.12 -13.48
N LYS A 177 10.01 0.10 -14.80
CA LYS A 177 10.79 1.20 -15.41
C LYS A 177 9.96 2.10 -16.33
N GLN A 178 8.76 1.68 -16.75
CA GLN A 178 7.96 2.38 -17.77
C GLN A 178 6.54 2.74 -17.34
N GLY A 179 6.22 2.66 -16.05
CA GLY A 179 4.96 3.23 -15.56
C GLY A 179 4.91 4.74 -15.83
N ILE A 180 3.75 5.23 -16.32
CA ILE A 180 3.38 6.63 -16.58
C ILE A 180 3.63 7.58 -15.36
N PHE A 181 4.03 7.01 -14.22
CA PHE A 181 3.91 7.56 -12.87
C PHE A 181 5.26 7.81 -12.17
N HIS A 182 6.36 7.32 -12.74
CA HIS A 182 7.71 7.55 -12.23
C HIS A 182 7.93 9.06 -12.04
N SER A 183 8.47 9.48 -10.90
CA SER A 183 8.62 10.88 -10.44
C SER A 183 7.33 11.69 -10.21
N VAL A 184 6.26 11.50 -10.97
CA VAL A 184 5.06 12.34 -10.93
C VAL A 184 4.26 12.11 -9.63
N LEU A 185 4.01 10.86 -9.24
CA LEU A 185 3.25 10.58 -8.02
C LEU A 185 3.95 11.12 -6.77
N ARG A 186 5.27 10.92 -6.69
CA ARG A 186 6.10 11.39 -5.58
C ARG A 186 6.19 12.93 -5.53
N GLN A 187 6.37 13.61 -6.66
CA GLN A 187 6.44 15.07 -6.72
C GLN A 187 5.10 15.76 -6.42
N ASN A 188 3.99 15.06 -6.64
CA ASN A 188 2.64 15.56 -6.40
C ASN A 188 2.05 15.09 -5.06
N ARG A 189 2.82 14.39 -4.22
CA ARG A 189 2.37 13.96 -2.89
C ARG A 189 2.61 15.02 -1.82
N LEU A 190 1.64 15.21 -0.92
CA LEU A 190 1.84 15.90 0.35
C LEU A 190 2.43 14.91 1.37
N ASP A 191 3.69 15.09 1.75
CA ASP A 191 4.41 14.18 2.65
C ASP A 191 4.40 14.68 4.11
N ARG A 192 4.37 13.73 5.06
CA ARG A 192 4.27 13.96 6.50
C ARG A 192 5.46 14.71 7.12
N GLY A 193 6.63 14.68 6.46
CA GLY A 193 7.90 15.11 7.06
C GLY A 193 8.42 16.49 6.63
N THR A 194 7.99 17.04 5.48
CA THR A 194 8.71 18.15 4.83
C THR A 194 7.86 19.37 4.51
N SER A 195 6.55 19.23 4.27
CA SER A 195 5.63 20.36 4.10
C SER A 195 4.18 19.89 3.98
N LEU A 196 3.41 20.00 5.06
CA LEU A 196 1.94 19.98 4.98
C LEU A 196 1.39 21.31 4.40
N HIS A 197 2.24 22.16 3.86
CA HIS A 197 1.80 23.33 3.12
C HIS A 197 1.39 22.89 1.72
N TYR A 198 0.18 23.25 1.33
CA TYR A 198 -0.35 23.03 -0.02
C TYR A 198 -0.85 24.35 -0.60
N ASP A 199 -0.82 24.45 -1.92
CA ASP A 199 -1.49 25.53 -2.66
C ASP A 199 -2.97 25.14 -2.86
N PRO A 200 -3.93 25.90 -2.28
CA PRO A 200 -5.35 25.60 -2.43
C PRO A 200 -5.81 25.58 -3.89
N ARG A 201 -5.21 26.40 -4.76
CA ARG A 201 -5.54 26.40 -6.19
C ARG A 201 -5.11 25.10 -6.84
N ARG A 202 -3.86 24.68 -6.59
CA ARG A 202 -3.34 23.39 -7.09
C ARG A 202 -4.17 22.21 -6.58
N LEU A 203 -4.65 22.25 -5.34
CA LEU A 203 -5.55 21.22 -4.80
C LEU A 203 -6.86 21.15 -5.58
N LEU A 204 -7.52 22.30 -5.81
CA LEU A 204 -8.78 22.38 -6.57
C LEU A 204 -8.61 21.94 -8.03
N GLU A 205 -7.45 22.21 -8.63
CA GLU A 205 -7.10 21.81 -9.99
C GLU A 205 -6.64 20.33 -10.10
N GLY A 206 -6.64 19.58 -8.99
CA GLY A 206 -6.24 18.16 -8.97
C GLY A 206 -4.73 17.94 -9.10
N GLY A 207 -3.91 18.95 -8.79
CA GLY A 207 -2.46 18.91 -8.94
C GLY A 207 -1.71 18.15 -7.84
N TYR A 208 -2.41 17.54 -6.88
CA TYR A 208 -1.83 16.65 -5.87
C TYR A 208 -2.35 15.22 -6.04
N SER A 209 -1.47 14.22 -5.93
CA SER A 209 -1.79 12.80 -6.01
C SER A 209 -2.48 12.32 -4.74
N GLU A 210 -1.77 12.43 -3.63
CA GLU A 210 -2.20 11.95 -2.33
C GLU A 210 -1.61 12.80 -1.19
N ILE A 211 -2.14 12.61 0.02
CA ILE A 211 -1.51 13.00 1.27
C ILE A 211 -1.09 11.75 2.05
N HIS A 212 0.17 11.71 2.48
CA HIS A 212 0.64 10.83 3.52
C HIS A 212 0.44 11.54 4.86
N CYS A 213 -0.57 11.12 5.62
CA CYS A 213 -1.02 11.84 6.79
C CYS A 213 0.04 11.94 7.88
N PRO A 214 0.10 13.07 8.61
CA PRO A 214 0.93 13.18 9.80
C PRO A 214 0.47 12.18 10.88
N ARG A 215 1.45 11.68 11.64
CA ARG A 215 1.24 10.73 12.73
C ARG A 215 1.75 11.32 14.05
N PRO A 216 1.06 11.12 15.18
CA PRO A 216 -0.27 10.49 15.32
C PRO A 216 -1.35 11.30 14.60
N ILE A 217 -2.43 10.67 14.11
CA ILE A 217 -3.42 11.36 13.26
C ILE A 217 -4.31 12.34 14.04
N LEU A 218 -4.64 12.01 15.30
CA LEU A 218 -5.66 12.73 16.10
C LEU A 218 -5.39 14.24 16.26
N PRO A 219 -4.15 14.71 16.53
CA PRO A 219 -3.84 16.14 16.60
C PRO A 219 -4.02 16.88 15.26
N HIS A 220 -4.07 16.17 14.14
CA HIS A 220 -4.13 16.75 12.80
C HIS A 220 -5.48 16.56 12.10
N THR A 221 -6.47 15.94 12.77
CA THR A 221 -7.78 15.62 12.19
C THR A 221 -8.42 16.84 11.52
N ARG A 222 -8.47 18.00 12.19
CA ARG A 222 -9.08 19.22 11.62
C ARG A 222 -8.39 19.68 10.34
N TYR A 223 -7.07 19.60 10.29
CA TYR A 223 -6.31 19.96 9.10
C TYR A 223 -6.63 18.99 7.94
N ILE A 224 -6.64 17.68 8.22
CA ILE A 224 -6.95 16.64 7.23
C ILE A 224 -8.38 16.83 6.72
N GLU A 225 -9.36 17.02 7.60
CA GLU A 225 -10.76 17.28 7.21
C GLU A 225 -10.92 18.54 6.36
N THR A 226 -10.17 19.61 6.68
CA THR A 226 -10.17 20.85 5.88
C THR A 226 -9.57 20.62 4.49
N LEU A 227 -8.50 19.83 4.40
CA LEU A 227 -7.91 19.45 3.11
C LEU A 227 -8.90 18.63 2.28
N LEU A 228 -9.54 17.62 2.89
CA LEU A 228 -10.44 16.70 2.20
C LEU A 228 -11.77 17.34 1.77
N SER A 229 -12.21 18.42 2.42
CA SER A 229 -13.41 19.15 2.04
C SER A 229 -13.23 20.00 0.78
N GLY A 230 -11.98 20.31 0.40
CA GLY A 230 -11.63 21.02 -0.82
C GLY A 230 -11.51 20.13 -2.07
N ILE A 231 -11.67 18.81 -1.94
CA ILE A 231 -11.51 17.86 -3.05
C ILE A 231 -12.81 17.77 -3.85
N ASN A 232 -12.71 17.86 -5.18
CA ASN A 232 -13.81 17.58 -6.08
C ASN A 232 -13.83 16.10 -6.48
N TYR A 233 -14.83 15.37 -6.01
CA TYR A 233 -15.06 13.95 -6.33
C TYR A 233 -15.86 13.74 -7.63
N ALA A 234 -16.29 14.81 -8.30
CA ALA A 234 -17.15 14.69 -9.47
C ALA A 234 -16.46 13.91 -10.61
N PRO A 235 -17.19 13.07 -11.35
CA PRO A 235 -16.65 12.43 -12.54
C PRO A 235 -16.22 13.50 -13.55
N ASN A 236 -15.06 13.32 -14.18
CA ASN A 236 -14.70 14.12 -15.35
C ASN A 236 -15.80 13.90 -16.40
N LYS A 237 -16.44 15.00 -16.81
CA LYS A 237 -17.41 15.01 -17.91
C LYS A 237 -16.72 14.78 -19.25
#